data_AF-A0A5K3FPZ4-F1
#
_entry.id   AF-A0A5K3FPZ4-F1
#
_cell.length_a   1.000
_cell.length_b   1.000
_cell.length_c   1.000
_cell.angle_alpha   90.00
_cell.angle_beta   90.00
_cell.angle_gamma   90.00
#
_symmetry.space_group_name_H-M   'P 1'
#
loop_
_entity.id
_entity.type
_entity.pdbx_description
1 polymer ?
#
loop_
_entity_poly.entity_id
_entity_poly.type
_entity_poly.pdbx_seq_one_letter_code
_entity_poly.pdbx_strand_id
1 'polypeptide(L)'
;MLRLGMTNPPYILDQLEEVAAVLRHPRVYAFVHIPVQSGSNSVLESMRRAYTVEEFQRVVECLTSGVHSVDGDKLTVATDLICGFPTETEADFQDTVKLVERYKFPVLFINQFFARPGTPAATMKRVATTAEVKKRTRRLHDLFRSYCPFDGRVGRVYRVLITEASTDSKHWVGHTKAYEQILLPKDPDLQGRIVLVEVTECDKFFMRGKVIDRGPFESLSVGEDDGFQLSLQTVGGPARVPEDICHKSTIPKVILSKTKSGFDSSSVILVAVVLLLAAWVIIKFFGSV
;
A
#
# COMPACT_ATOMS: atom_id res chain seq x y z
N MET A 1 -9.16 -7.21 -12.47
CA MET A 1 -8.09 -6.30 -11.99
C MET A 1 -7.50 -6.85 -10.70
N LEU A 2 -6.17 -6.84 -10.55
CA LEU A 2 -5.45 -7.23 -9.34
C LEU A 2 -5.18 -5.99 -8.47
N ARG A 3 -5.44 -6.08 -7.17
CA ARG A 3 -5.04 -5.05 -6.19
C ARG A 3 -3.90 -5.60 -5.36
N LEU A 4 -2.79 -4.86 -5.25
CA LEU A 4 -1.76 -5.21 -4.28
C LEU A 4 -2.30 -5.00 -2.87
N GLY A 5 -1.99 -5.94 -1.98
CA GLY A 5 -2.36 -5.86 -0.56
C GLY A 5 -1.52 -4.83 0.19
N MET A 6 -1.62 -4.88 1.51
CA MET A 6 -0.79 -4.06 2.39
C MET A 6 0.66 -4.57 2.40
N THR A 7 1.62 -3.65 2.37
CA THR A 7 3.05 -3.95 2.49
C THR A 7 3.73 -2.97 3.44
N ASN A 8 4.79 -3.39 4.13
CA ASN A 8 5.57 -2.52 5.02
C ASN A 8 6.77 -1.94 4.27
N PRO A 9 7.21 -0.71 4.58
CA PRO A 9 8.35 -0.07 3.91
C PRO A 9 9.62 -0.93 3.76
N PRO A 10 10.09 -1.66 4.79
CA PRO A 10 11.34 -2.43 4.71
C PRO A 10 11.35 -3.50 3.62
N TYR A 11 10.18 -4.03 3.24
CA TYR A 11 10.10 -5.10 2.24
C TYR A 11 10.10 -4.60 0.81
N ILE A 12 9.91 -3.29 0.60
CA ILE A 12 9.77 -2.71 -0.75
C ILE A 12 10.83 -1.66 -1.06
N LEU A 13 11.54 -1.13 -0.05
CA LEU A 13 12.58 -0.10 -0.23
C LEU A 13 13.65 -0.49 -1.26
N ASP A 14 14.07 -1.75 -1.25
CA ASP A 14 15.10 -2.27 -2.16
C ASP A 14 14.53 -2.75 -3.50
N GLN A 15 13.20 -2.76 -3.67
CA GLN A 15 12.50 -3.28 -4.85
C GLN A 15 11.51 -2.27 -5.43
N LEU A 16 11.76 -0.97 -5.22
CA LEU A 16 10.82 0.08 -5.60
C LEU A 16 10.54 0.12 -7.11
N GLU A 17 11.55 -0.16 -7.93
CA GLU A 17 11.42 -0.13 -9.38
C GLU A 17 10.58 -1.31 -9.89
N GLU A 18 10.81 -2.50 -9.36
CA GLU A 18 10.06 -3.71 -9.68
C GLU A 18 8.60 -3.58 -9.22
N VAL A 19 8.38 -3.07 -8.01
CA VAL A 19 7.03 -2.78 -7.50
C VAL A 19 6.33 -1.73 -8.36
N ALA A 20 7.03 -0.66 -8.76
CA ALA A 20 6.50 0.33 -9.68
C ALA A 20 6.14 -0.28 -11.05
N ALA A 21 6.96 -1.17 -11.58
CA ALA A 21 6.69 -1.87 -12.83
C ALA A 21 5.42 -2.74 -12.74
N VAL A 22 5.23 -3.46 -11.63
CA VAL A 22 4.01 -4.24 -11.37
C VAL A 22 2.78 -3.31 -11.27
N LEU A 23 2.89 -2.19 -10.57
CA LEU A 23 1.78 -1.24 -10.39
C LEU A 23 1.40 -0.51 -11.69
N ARG A 24 2.33 -0.35 -12.63
CA ARG A 24 2.05 0.18 -13.98
C ARG A 24 1.28 -0.80 -14.86
N HIS A 25 1.32 -2.10 -14.57
CA HIS A 25 0.73 -3.12 -15.42
C HIS A 25 -0.78 -2.86 -15.67
N PRO A 26 -1.31 -2.96 -16.90
CA PRO A 26 -2.70 -2.61 -17.23
C PRO A 26 -3.76 -3.30 -16.38
N ARG A 27 -3.52 -4.56 -16.00
CA ARG A 27 -4.41 -5.38 -15.16
C ARG A 27 -4.22 -5.23 -13.64
N VAL A 28 -3.30 -4.38 -13.17
CA VAL A 28 -3.05 -4.11 -11.74
C VAL A 28 -3.54 -2.71 -11.39
N TYR A 29 -4.13 -2.49 -10.22
CA TYR A 29 -4.50 -1.14 -9.79
C TYR A 29 -3.25 -0.30 -9.46
N ALA A 30 -3.28 0.97 -9.83
CA ALA A 30 -2.31 1.99 -9.40
C ALA A 30 -2.63 2.43 -7.96
N PHE A 31 -2.57 1.49 -7.03
CA PHE A 31 -2.91 1.65 -5.62
C PHE A 31 -1.95 0.83 -4.78
N VAL A 32 -1.49 1.40 -3.66
CA VAL A 32 -0.69 0.69 -2.67
C VAL A 32 -1.10 1.09 -1.26
N HIS A 33 -1.07 0.14 -0.34
CA HIS A 33 -1.33 0.38 1.07
C HIS A 33 -0.05 0.17 1.87
N ILE A 34 0.50 1.27 2.40
CA ILE A 34 1.78 1.30 3.11
C ILE A 34 1.57 2.01 4.45
N PRO A 35 1.55 1.28 5.57
CA PRO A 35 1.28 1.88 6.87
C PRO A 35 2.52 2.63 7.39
N VAL A 36 2.42 3.95 7.59
CA VAL A 36 3.47 4.71 8.25
C VAL A 36 3.42 4.55 9.77
N GLN A 37 2.22 4.44 10.34
CA GLN A 37 1.89 4.30 11.76
C GLN A 37 2.11 5.55 12.61
N SER A 38 3.23 6.26 12.44
CA SER A 38 3.51 7.53 13.11
C SER A 38 4.42 8.39 12.25
N GLY A 39 4.28 9.72 12.34
CA GLY A 39 5.21 10.67 11.72
C GLY A 39 6.43 11.00 12.58
N SER A 40 6.68 10.29 13.69
CA SER A 40 7.87 10.46 14.53
C SER A 40 8.76 9.23 14.53
N ASN A 41 10.03 9.41 14.20
CA ASN A 41 11.04 8.35 14.25
C ASN A 41 11.21 7.76 15.67
N SER A 42 11.07 8.58 16.72
CA SER A 42 11.15 8.09 18.11
C SER A 42 10.00 7.15 18.46
N VAL A 43 8.79 7.47 17.99
CA VAL A 43 7.62 6.60 18.16
C VAL A 43 7.76 5.34 17.30
N LEU A 44 8.19 5.45 16.03
CA LEU A 44 8.42 4.31 15.15
C LEU A 44 9.45 3.32 15.74
N GLU A 45 10.56 3.83 16.28
CA GLU A 45 11.56 3.02 16.97
C GLU A 45 10.96 2.32 18.20
N SER A 46 10.18 3.05 19.00
CA SER A 46 9.48 2.49 20.17
C SER A 46 8.45 1.41 19.78
N MET A 47 7.86 1.52 18.59
CA MET A 47 6.99 0.52 17.97
C MET A 47 7.76 -0.65 17.36
N ARG A 48 9.11 -0.65 17.41
CA ARG A 48 10.01 -1.62 16.76
C ARG A 48 9.83 -1.68 15.25
N ARG A 49 9.57 -0.55 14.61
CA ARG A 49 9.57 -0.45 13.15
C ARG A 49 11.01 -0.35 12.65
N ALA A 50 11.35 -1.18 11.67
CA ALA A 50 12.66 -1.20 11.04
C ALA A 50 12.73 -0.21 9.85
N TYR A 51 12.08 0.94 9.99
CA TYR A 51 12.10 2.02 9.00
C TYR A 51 11.91 3.39 9.66
N THR A 52 12.36 4.44 8.97
CA THR A 52 12.15 5.83 9.36
C THR A 52 11.03 6.50 8.55
N VAL A 53 10.60 7.68 8.99
CA VAL A 53 9.67 8.55 8.26
C VAL A 53 10.24 8.92 6.90
N GLU A 54 11.53 9.22 6.81
CA GLU A 54 12.21 9.57 5.57
C GLU A 54 12.21 8.40 4.57
N GLU A 55 12.41 7.18 5.05
CA GLU A 55 12.32 5.97 4.21
C GLU A 55 10.89 5.75 3.71
N PHE A 56 9.88 5.92 4.58
CA PHE A 56 8.48 5.92 4.14
C PHE A 56 8.21 6.99 3.08
N GLN A 57 8.70 8.21 3.28
CA GLN A 57 8.57 9.32 2.31
C GLN A 57 9.21 8.97 0.97
N ARG A 58 10.42 8.38 0.99
CA ARG A 58 11.12 7.92 -0.23
C ARG A 58 10.28 6.92 -1.01
N VAL A 59 9.64 5.97 -0.32
CA VAL A 59 8.74 5.00 -0.95
C VAL A 59 7.56 5.71 -1.61
N VAL A 60 6.87 6.59 -0.87
CA VAL A 60 5.71 7.35 -1.39
C VAL A 60 6.10 8.18 -2.60
N GLU A 61 7.20 8.92 -2.52
CA GLU A 61 7.66 9.81 -3.60
C GLU A 61 8.10 9.03 -4.84
N CYS A 62 8.84 7.93 -4.68
CA CYS A 62 9.24 7.08 -5.79
C CYS A 62 8.03 6.47 -6.51
N LEU A 63 7.08 5.87 -5.77
CA LEU A 63 5.94 5.22 -6.38
C LEU A 63 4.96 6.24 -7.00
N THR A 64 4.71 7.38 -6.36
CA THR A 64 3.78 8.40 -6.89
C THR A 64 4.33 9.23 -8.04
N SER A 65 5.66 9.29 -8.20
CA SER A 65 6.30 9.91 -9.37
C SER A 65 6.47 8.93 -10.53
N GLY A 66 6.73 7.65 -10.25
CA GLY A 66 6.99 6.62 -11.24
C GLY A 66 5.76 5.84 -11.72
N VAL A 67 4.63 5.93 -11.02
CA VAL A 67 3.39 5.21 -11.36
C VAL A 67 2.22 6.19 -11.49
N HIS A 68 1.65 6.22 -12.69
CA HIS A 68 0.46 7.00 -13.02
C HIS A 68 -0.64 6.06 -13.51
N SER A 69 -1.88 6.43 -13.22
CA SER A 69 -3.06 5.92 -13.87
C SER A 69 -3.05 6.33 -15.34
N VAL A 70 -3.84 5.63 -16.16
CA VAL A 70 -3.86 5.91 -17.60
C VAL A 70 -4.56 7.22 -17.93
N ASP A 71 -5.38 7.71 -17.01
CA ASP A 71 -6.03 9.02 -17.11
C ASP A 71 -5.08 10.15 -16.64
N GLY A 72 -3.80 9.85 -16.36
CA GLY A 72 -2.77 10.82 -15.97
C GLY A 72 -2.71 11.12 -14.47
N ASP A 73 -3.41 10.33 -13.64
CA ASP A 73 -3.46 10.56 -12.20
C ASP A 73 -2.38 9.80 -11.46
N LYS A 74 -1.91 10.34 -10.34
CA LYS A 74 -0.91 9.64 -9.54
C LYS A 74 -1.47 8.38 -8.91
N LEU A 75 -0.59 7.43 -8.62
CA LEU A 75 -0.87 6.29 -7.75
C LEU A 75 -1.51 6.73 -6.43
N THR A 76 -2.56 6.03 -6.01
CA THR A 76 -3.16 6.22 -4.69
C THR A 76 -2.34 5.50 -3.62
N VAL A 77 -1.94 6.24 -2.58
CA VAL A 77 -1.33 5.67 -1.37
C VAL A 77 -2.35 5.67 -0.23
N ALA A 78 -2.66 4.48 0.28
CA ALA A 78 -3.35 4.31 1.55
C ALA A 78 -2.34 4.13 2.68
N THR A 79 -2.62 4.70 3.85
CA THR A 79 -1.75 4.55 5.03
C THR A 79 -2.54 4.49 6.34
N ASP A 80 -1.89 3.99 7.38
CA ASP A 80 -2.43 3.88 8.73
C ASP A 80 -1.64 4.78 9.69
N LEU A 81 -2.35 5.36 10.65
CA LEU A 81 -1.82 6.11 11.78
C LEU A 81 -2.36 5.55 13.08
N ILE A 82 -1.48 5.46 14.09
CA ILE A 82 -1.82 5.10 15.46
C ILE A 82 -1.55 6.30 16.36
N CYS A 83 -2.62 6.87 16.94
CA CYS A 83 -2.53 7.92 17.94
C CYS A 83 -2.38 7.33 19.34
N GLY A 84 -1.61 7.98 20.20
CA GLY A 84 -1.53 7.63 21.61
C GLY A 84 -0.74 6.36 21.91
N PHE A 85 0.23 6.03 21.05
CA PHE A 85 1.24 5.03 21.41
C PHE A 85 1.90 5.44 22.76
N PRO A 86 2.28 4.50 23.65
CA PRO A 86 2.68 4.85 25.01
C PRO A 86 3.77 5.92 25.12
N THR A 87 4.71 5.97 24.19
CA THR A 87 5.82 6.95 24.19
C THR A 87 5.50 8.27 23.46
N GLU A 88 4.32 8.40 22.83
CA GLU A 88 3.97 9.55 21.98
C GLU A 88 3.83 10.86 22.78
N THR A 89 4.77 11.77 22.57
CA THR A 89 4.71 13.14 23.10
C THR A 89 3.88 14.07 22.20
N GLU A 90 3.65 15.31 22.64
CA GLU A 90 2.96 16.29 21.79
C GLU A 90 3.79 16.68 20.55
N ALA A 91 5.12 16.72 20.66
CA ALA A 91 6.00 16.98 19.52
C ALA A 91 5.89 15.87 18.46
N ASP A 92 5.90 14.60 18.90
CA ASP A 92 5.75 13.45 18.01
C ASP A 92 4.41 13.45 17.25
N PHE A 93 3.35 13.84 17.96
CA PHE A 93 2.04 14.01 17.37
C PHE A 93 2.02 15.16 16.35
N GLN A 94 2.68 16.30 16.62
CA GLN A 94 2.80 17.38 15.64
C GLN A 94 3.55 16.95 14.38
N ASP A 95 4.58 16.12 14.49
CA ASP A 95 5.28 15.60 13.29
C ASP A 95 4.38 14.67 12.46
N THR A 96 3.52 13.90 13.12
CA THR A 96 2.46 13.13 12.45
C THR A 96 1.47 14.03 11.71
N VAL A 97 1.05 15.14 12.32
CA VAL A 97 0.16 16.12 11.69
C VAL A 97 0.80 16.73 10.44
N LYS A 98 2.06 17.18 10.54
CA LYS A 98 2.81 17.75 9.41
C LYS A 98 2.94 16.77 8.24
N LEU A 99 3.14 15.48 8.53
CA LEU A 99 3.21 14.44 7.49
C LEU A 99 1.89 14.34 6.71
N VAL A 100 0.76 14.35 7.42
CA VAL A 100 -0.57 14.32 6.79
C VAL A 100 -0.86 15.60 6.01
N GLU A 101 -0.47 16.76 6.53
CA GLU A 101 -0.61 18.06 5.83
C GLU A 101 0.19 18.09 4.52
N ARG A 102 1.42 17.53 4.52
CA ARG A 102 2.30 17.48 3.35
C ARG A 102 1.71 16.62 2.24
N TYR A 103 1.30 15.40 2.55
CA TYR A 103 0.90 14.42 1.52
C TYR A 103 -0.59 14.42 1.20
N LYS A 104 -1.44 14.92 2.11
CA LYS A 104 -2.91 14.92 1.95
C LYS A 104 -3.43 13.58 1.43
N PHE A 105 -3.06 12.49 2.10
CA PHE A 105 -3.34 11.12 1.67
C PHE A 105 -4.82 10.91 1.29
N PRO A 106 -5.13 10.33 0.12
CA PRO A 106 -6.51 10.05 -0.28
C PRO A 106 -7.21 9.06 0.66
N VAL A 107 -6.47 8.07 1.15
CA VAL A 107 -6.97 7.02 2.05
C VAL A 107 -6.12 7.00 3.32
N LEU A 108 -6.73 7.37 4.44
CA LEU A 108 -6.04 7.48 5.73
C LEU A 108 -6.84 6.79 6.84
N PHE A 109 -6.27 5.74 7.42
CA PHE A 109 -6.86 5.03 8.56
C PHE A 109 -6.27 5.58 9.85
N ILE A 110 -7.09 6.22 10.68
CA ILE A 110 -6.67 6.82 11.95
C ILE A 110 -7.23 5.97 13.08
N ASN A 111 -6.36 5.31 13.82
CA ASN A 111 -6.71 4.44 14.94
C ASN A 111 -6.09 4.94 16.24
N GLN A 112 -6.71 4.61 17.38
CA GLN A 112 -6.08 4.79 18.69
C GLN A 112 -5.28 3.54 19.06
N PHE A 113 -4.16 3.74 19.75
CA PHE A 113 -3.40 2.63 20.29
C PHE A 113 -4.24 1.83 21.28
N PHE A 114 -4.32 0.53 21.04
CA PHE A 114 -4.93 -0.44 21.94
C PHE A 114 -3.88 -1.44 22.41
N ALA A 115 -3.63 -1.46 23.72
CA ALA A 115 -2.69 -2.39 24.32
C ALA A 115 -3.22 -3.83 24.21
N ARG A 116 -2.49 -4.68 23.49
CA ARG A 116 -2.81 -6.11 23.39
C ARG A 116 -2.12 -6.85 24.55
N PRO A 117 -2.84 -7.67 25.33
CA PRO A 117 -2.25 -8.48 26.40
C PRO A 117 -1.04 -9.28 25.89
N GLY A 118 0.04 -9.33 26.68
CA GLY A 118 1.27 -10.07 26.34
C GLY A 118 2.24 -9.34 25.41
N THR A 119 1.95 -8.12 24.96
CA THR A 119 2.88 -7.33 24.14
C THR A 119 3.77 -6.42 24.99
N PRO A 120 5.02 -6.12 24.57
CA PRO A 120 5.86 -5.15 25.26
C PRO A 120 5.20 -3.78 25.41
N ALA A 121 4.40 -3.37 24.42
CA ALA A 121 3.68 -2.10 24.45
C ALA A 121 2.57 -2.04 25.51
N ALA A 122 2.10 -3.19 26.01
CA ALA A 122 1.08 -3.23 27.05
C ALA A 122 1.60 -2.84 28.44
N THR A 123 2.90 -3.04 28.70
CA THR A 123 3.54 -2.71 29.99
C THR A 123 4.23 -1.35 29.98
N MET A 124 4.26 -0.65 28.84
CA MET A 124 4.85 0.67 28.72
C MET A 124 4.05 1.73 29.49
N LYS A 125 4.76 2.63 30.18
CA LYS A 125 4.15 3.81 30.80
C LYS A 125 3.67 4.76 29.70
N ARG A 126 2.39 5.14 29.74
CA ARG A 126 1.80 6.10 28.80
C ARG A 126 2.21 7.53 29.16
N VAL A 127 2.72 8.25 28.17
CA VAL A 127 3.04 9.69 28.24
C VAL A 127 1.75 10.52 28.16
N ALA A 128 0.88 10.21 27.21
CA ALA A 128 -0.39 10.90 27.02
C ALA A 128 -1.54 10.26 27.81
N THR A 129 -2.40 11.10 28.38
CA THR A 129 -3.67 10.72 28.99
C THR A 129 -4.69 10.29 27.95
N THR A 130 -5.71 9.53 28.35
CA THR A 130 -6.82 9.15 27.46
C THR A 130 -7.53 10.37 26.85
N ALA A 131 -7.63 11.49 27.58
CA ALA A 131 -8.24 12.72 27.08
C ALA A 131 -7.40 13.36 25.97
N GLU A 132 -6.07 13.40 26.13
CA GLU A 132 -5.14 13.89 25.11
C GLU A 132 -5.18 13.02 23.85
N VAL A 133 -5.16 11.69 24.00
CA VAL A 133 -5.27 10.77 22.86
C VAL A 133 -6.57 11.00 22.08
N LYS A 134 -7.71 11.17 22.77
CA LYS A 134 -8.98 11.52 22.12
C LYS A 134 -8.92 12.86 21.37
N LYS A 135 -8.28 13.88 21.95
CA LYS A 135 -8.08 15.19 21.31
C LYS A 135 -7.21 15.08 20.05
N ARG A 136 -6.11 14.32 20.12
CA ARG A 136 -5.18 14.05 19.01
C ARG A 136 -5.87 13.33 17.85
N THR A 137 -6.58 12.24 18.14
CA THR A 137 -7.35 11.50 17.14
C THR A 137 -8.40 12.37 16.47
N ARG A 138 -9.16 13.17 17.25
CA ARG A 138 -10.13 14.11 16.69
C ARG A 138 -9.46 15.11 15.75
N ARG A 139 -8.33 15.71 16.15
CA ARG A 139 -7.60 16.67 15.32
C ARG A 139 -7.13 16.07 13.99
N LEU A 140 -6.64 14.83 13.98
CA LEU A 140 -6.28 14.15 12.72
C LEU A 140 -7.50 13.83 11.85
N HIS A 141 -8.64 13.45 12.44
CA HIS A 141 -9.87 13.28 11.67
C HIS A 141 -10.36 14.60 11.09
N ASP A 142 -10.31 15.70 11.85
CA ASP A 142 -10.70 17.02 11.38
C ASP A 142 -9.79 17.48 10.23
N LEU A 143 -8.48 17.29 10.36
CA LEU A 143 -7.52 17.54 9.28
C LEU A 143 -7.79 16.67 8.06
N PHE A 144 -8.04 15.38 8.24
CA PHE A 144 -8.37 14.51 7.11
C PHE A 144 -9.63 14.99 6.40
N ARG A 145 -10.66 15.41 7.14
CA ARG A 145 -11.91 15.95 6.58
C ARG A 145 -11.76 17.32 5.93
N SER A 146 -10.69 18.07 6.24
CA SER A 146 -10.52 19.44 5.74
C SER A 146 -10.05 19.51 4.28
N TYR A 147 -9.61 18.40 3.67
CA TYR A 147 -9.22 18.36 2.27
C TYR A 147 -9.99 17.30 1.48
N CYS A 148 -10.31 17.62 0.22
CA CYS A 148 -10.89 16.70 -0.74
C CYS A 148 -9.77 16.14 -1.65
N PRO A 149 -9.51 14.82 -1.66
CA PRO A 149 -8.46 14.25 -2.50
C PRO A 149 -8.81 14.24 -4.00
N PHE A 150 -10.10 14.42 -4.32
CA PHE A 150 -10.64 14.37 -5.68
C PHE A 150 -10.93 15.76 -6.25
N ASP A 151 -10.35 16.80 -5.66
CA ASP A 151 -10.58 18.16 -6.13
C ASP A 151 -10.10 18.34 -7.58
N GLY A 152 -10.89 19.04 -8.41
CA GLY A 152 -10.63 19.18 -9.84
C GLY A 152 -10.90 17.94 -10.72
N ARG A 153 -11.57 16.90 -10.18
CA ARG A 153 -11.96 15.71 -10.96
C ARG A 153 -13.29 15.87 -11.72
N VAL A 154 -14.15 16.82 -11.34
CA VAL A 154 -15.44 17.05 -12.01
C VAL A 154 -15.24 17.35 -13.49
N GLY A 155 -16.03 16.71 -14.36
CA GLY A 155 -15.95 16.81 -15.82
C GLY A 155 -14.89 15.90 -16.46
N ARG A 156 -14.01 15.27 -15.68
CA ARG A 156 -13.07 14.29 -16.21
C ARG A 156 -13.75 12.95 -16.47
N VAL A 157 -13.17 12.20 -17.39
CA VAL A 157 -13.68 10.91 -17.85
C VAL A 157 -12.73 9.80 -17.42
N TYR A 158 -13.29 8.71 -16.90
CA TYR A 158 -12.55 7.56 -16.39
C TYR A 158 -13.10 6.26 -16.92
N ARG A 159 -12.23 5.28 -17.17
CA ARG A 159 -12.65 3.87 -17.22
C ARG A 159 -12.84 3.36 -15.80
N VAL A 160 -13.98 2.70 -15.57
CA VAL A 160 -14.43 2.29 -14.24
C VAL A 160 -14.85 0.83 -14.27
N LEU A 161 -14.22 -0.01 -13.44
CA LEU A 161 -14.64 -1.40 -13.24
C LEU A 161 -15.68 -1.45 -12.13
N ILE A 162 -16.87 -1.96 -12.44
CA ILE A 162 -17.97 -2.05 -11.50
C ILE A 162 -17.93 -3.39 -10.79
N THR A 163 -17.77 -3.36 -9.47
CA THR A 163 -17.47 -4.57 -8.68
C THR A 163 -18.60 -4.95 -7.74
N GLU A 164 -19.18 -3.98 -7.03
CA GLU A 164 -20.06 -4.26 -5.90
C GLU A 164 -21.19 -3.24 -5.76
N ALA A 165 -22.28 -3.64 -5.10
CA ALA A 165 -23.35 -2.73 -4.75
C ALA A 165 -22.94 -1.89 -3.53
N SER A 166 -23.36 -0.63 -3.50
CA SER A 166 -23.19 0.23 -2.33
C SER A 166 -23.97 -0.29 -1.11
N THR A 167 -23.60 0.17 0.09
CA THR A 167 -24.27 -0.19 1.34
C THR A 167 -25.77 0.17 1.33
N ASP A 168 -26.14 1.27 0.68
CA ASP A 168 -27.55 1.68 0.52
C ASP A 168 -28.30 0.86 -0.54
N SER A 169 -27.62 -0.03 -1.26
CA SER A 169 -28.13 -0.86 -2.36
C SER A 169 -28.75 -0.08 -3.53
N LYS A 170 -28.59 1.24 -3.59
CA LYS A 170 -29.13 2.12 -4.63
C LYS A 170 -28.13 2.41 -5.75
N HIS A 171 -26.84 2.19 -5.50
CA HIS A 171 -25.77 2.52 -6.42
C HIS A 171 -24.89 1.29 -6.68
N TRP A 172 -24.21 1.30 -7.82
CA TRP A 172 -23.02 0.51 -8.04
C TRP A 172 -21.79 1.27 -7.56
N VAL A 173 -20.85 0.55 -6.96
CA VAL A 173 -19.50 1.03 -6.67
C VAL A 173 -18.58 0.53 -7.77
N GLY A 174 -18.02 1.48 -8.50
CA GLY A 174 -16.98 1.23 -9.48
C GLY A 174 -15.64 1.81 -9.03
N HIS A 175 -14.56 1.25 -9.57
CA HIS A 175 -13.20 1.69 -9.26
C HIS A 175 -12.46 2.16 -10.52
N THR A 176 -11.81 3.32 -10.43
CA THR A 176 -10.84 3.76 -11.42
C THR A 176 -9.55 2.93 -11.36
N LYS A 177 -8.63 3.14 -12.30
CA LYS A 177 -7.29 2.54 -12.26
C LYS A 177 -6.53 2.85 -10.97
N ALA A 178 -6.70 4.05 -10.39
CA ALA A 178 -6.11 4.45 -9.11
C ALA A 178 -6.88 3.93 -7.88
N TYR A 179 -7.84 3.02 -8.11
CA TYR A 179 -8.71 2.42 -7.10
C TYR A 179 -9.65 3.41 -6.38
N GLU A 180 -9.84 4.60 -6.97
CA GLU A 180 -10.77 5.61 -6.47
C GLU A 180 -12.22 5.18 -6.74
N GLN A 181 -13.12 5.41 -5.78
CA GLN A 181 -14.52 4.97 -5.87
C GLN A 181 -15.36 5.96 -6.68
N ILE A 182 -16.14 5.44 -7.62
CA ILE A 182 -17.17 6.17 -8.36
C ILE A 182 -18.52 5.46 -8.18
N LEU A 183 -19.49 6.19 -7.63
CA LEU A 183 -20.87 5.71 -7.50
C LEU A 183 -21.66 5.98 -8.78
N LEU A 184 -22.33 4.94 -9.26
CA LEU A 184 -23.18 4.97 -10.44
C LEU A 184 -24.61 4.52 -10.09
N PRO A 185 -25.64 5.00 -10.79
CA PRO A 185 -26.98 4.45 -10.66
C PRO A 185 -27.00 2.93 -10.87
N LYS A 186 -27.83 2.22 -10.10
CA LYS A 186 -27.90 0.76 -10.15
C LYS A 186 -28.64 0.27 -11.39
N ASP A 187 -27.89 0.03 -12.44
CA ASP A 187 -28.30 -0.64 -13.68
C ASP A 187 -27.74 -2.08 -13.66
N PRO A 188 -28.58 -3.13 -13.58
CA PRO A 188 -28.14 -4.53 -13.47
C PRO A 188 -27.16 -4.97 -14.55
N ASP A 189 -27.22 -4.37 -15.74
CA ASP A 189 -26.36 -4.74 -16.86
C ASP A 189 -24.91 -4.32 -16.68
N LEU A 190 -24.61 -3.50 -15.66
CA LEU A 190 -23.28 -2.93 -15.45
C LEU A 190 -22.36 -3.77 -14.56
N GLN A 191 -22.91 -4.70 -13.76
CA GLN A 191 -22.11 -5.44 -12.79
C GLN A 191 -21.00 -6.26 -13.49
N GLY A 192 -19.76 -6.13 -13.01
CA GLY A 192 -18.60 -6.83 -13.56
C GLY A 192 -18.06 -6.23 -14.85
N ARG A 193 -18.68 -5.18 -15.41
CA ARG A 193 -18.23 -4.52 -16.63
C ARG A 193 -17.29 -3.35 -16.33
N ILE A 194 -16.46 -3.05 -17.33
CA ILE A 194 -15.74 -1.78 -17.41
C ILE A 194 -16.56 -0.85 -18.29
N VAL A 195 -16.78 0.39 -17.82
CA VAL A 195 -17.52 1.43 -18.54
C VAL A 195 -16.78 2.75 -18.50
N LEU A 196 -17.11 3.65 -19.42
CA LEU A 196 -16.58 5.01 -19.45
C LEU A 196 -17.55 5.94 -18.69
N VAL A 197 -17.02 6.67 -17.72
CA VAL A 197 -17.81 7.49 -16.80
C VAL A 197 -17.28 8.91 -16.78
N GLU A 198 -18.16 9.88 -16.95
CA GLU A 198 -17.87 11.29 -16.67
C GLU A 198 -18.21 11.59 -15.21
N VAL A 199 -17.25 12.14 -14.47
CA VAL A 199 -17.42 12.53 -13.06
C VAL A 199 -18.28 13.79 -12.98
N THR A 200 -19.37 13.73 -12.22
CA THR A 200 -20.31 14.85 -12.04
C THR A 200 -20.18 15.52 -10.68
N GLU A 201 -19.68 14.79 -9.68
CA GLU A 201 -19.57 15.28 -8.30
C GLU A 201 -18.39 14.59 -7.59
N CYS A 202 -17.73 15.32 -6.69
CA CYS A 202 -16.66 14.79 -5.84
C CYS A 202 -17.01 15.02 -4.37
N ASP A 203 -17.16 13.92 -3.63
CA ASP A 203 -17.28 13.93 -2.17
C ASP A 203 -15.91 13.66 -1.53
N LYS A 204 -15.82 13.63 -0.20
CA LYS A 204 -14.59 13.31 0.54
C LYS A 204 -14.09 11.89 0.28
N PHE A 205 -15.01 10.92 0.14
CA PHE A 205 -14.67 9.49 0.12
C PHE A 205 -14.91 8.80 -1.22
N PHE A 206 -15.74 9.39 -2.08
CA PHE A 206 -16.09 8.84 -3.38
C PHE A 206 -16.39 9.98 -4.36
N MET A 207 -16.46 9.66 -5.64
CA MET A 207 -17.02 10.52 -6.67
C MET A 207 -18.37 9.96 -7.14
N ARG A 208 -19.20 10.78 -7.77
CA ARG A 208 -20.36 10.32 -8.54
C ARG A 208 -20.15 10.64 -10.00
N GLY A 209 -20.75 9.83 -10.86
CA GLY A 209 -20.67 10.07 -12.28
C GLY A 209 -21.86 9.51 -13.05
N LYS A 210 -21.82 9.76 -14.35
CA LYS A 210 -22.77 9.21 -15.34
C LYS A 210 -22.00 8.37 -16.35
N VAL A 211 -22.58 7.23 -16.72
CA VAL A 211 -22.03 6.41 -17.79
C VAL A 211 -22.21 7.14 -19.11
N ILE A 212 -21.13 7.31 -19.87
CA ILE A 212 -21.15 7.92 -21.21
C ILE A 212 -20.91 6.88 -22.31
N ASP A 213 -20.26 5.76 -21.99
CA ASP A 213 -20.08 4.62 -22.89
C ASP A 213 -20.06 3.31 -22.08
N ARG A 214 -20.78 2.30 -22.56
CA ARG A 214 -20.89 0.97 -21.93
C ARG A 214 -19.83 -0.03 -22.43
N GLY A 215 -18.96 0.37 -23.35
CA GLY A 215 -17.87 -0.46 -23.88
C GLY A 215 -18.28 -1.36 -25.06
N PRO A 216 -17.59 -2.50 -25.27
CA PRO A 216 -16.75 -3.20 -24.30
C PRO A 216 -15.38 -2.55 -24.08
N PHE A 217 -14.89 -2.64 -22.84
CA PHE A 217 -13.51 -2.32 -22.48
C PHE A 217 -12.90 -3.50 -21.72
N GLU A 218 -11.74 -3.97 -22.16
CA GLU A 218 -11.05 -5.10 -21.52
C GLU A 218 -10.11 -4.66 -20.38
N SER A 219 -9.84 -3.36 -20.26
CA SER A 219 -8.90 -2.81 -19.31
C SER A 219 -9.29 -1.41 -18.85
N LEU A 220 -8.92 -1.07 -17.61
CA LEU A 220 -8.97 0.29 -17.08
C LEU A 220 -7.91 1.22 -17.68
N SER A 221 -7.10 0.70 -18.59
CA SER A 221 -6.00 1.39 -19.26
C SER A 221 -6.35 1.62 -20.73
N VAL A 222 -6.22 2.86 -21.22
CA VAL A 222 -6.37 3.25 -22.63
C VAL A 222 -5.07 2.95 -23.39
N GLY A 223 -5.04 1.87 -24.19
CA GLY A 223 -3.86 1.37 -24.93
C GLY A 223 -2.82 0.69 -24.01
N GLU A 224 -2.11 -0.37 -24.34
CA GLU A 224 -2.04 -1.27 -25.50
C GLU A 224 -2.13 -2.72 -24.98
N ASP A 225 -2.66 -3.62 -25.81
CA ASP A 225 -2.29 -5.05 -25.75
C ASP A 225 -0.83 -5.22 -26.15
N ASP A 226 0.13 -4.68 -25.39
CA ASP A 226 1.55 -4.82 -25.71
C ASP A 226 2.33 -5.49 -24.59
N GLY A 227 2.58 -6.79 -24.78
CA GLY A 227 3.91 -7.35 -24.59
C GLY A 227 4.55 -7.25 -23.20
N PHE A 228 3.78 -7.18 -22.11
CA PHE A 228 4.37 -7.23 -20.77
C PHE A 228 4.80 -8.66 -20.41
N GLN A 229 6.02 -9.02 -20.80
CA GLN A 229 6.67 -10.24 -20.36
C GLN A 229 7.35 -9.99 -19.01
N LEU A 230 6.64 -10.27 -17.91
CA LEU A 230 7.21 -10.26 -16.57
C LEU A 230 8.22 -11.42 -16.46
N SER A 231 9.49 -11.19 -16.84
CA SER A 231 10.56 -12.14 -16.56
C SER A 231 10.92 -12.02 -15.07
N LEU A 232 10.29 -12.84 -14.23
CA LEU A 232 10.76 -13.08 -12.87
C LEU A 232 12.12 -13.77 -12.97
N GLN A 233 13.20 -13.01 -12.96
CA GLN A 233 14.53 -13.57 -12.79
C GLN A 233 14.64 -14.06 -11.36
N THR A 234 14.88 -15.36 -11.19
CA THR A 234 15.26 -15.94 -9.90
C THR A 234 16.55 -15.26 -9.48
N VAL A 235 16.51 -14.48 -8.38
CA VAL A 235 17.71 -13.83 -7.83
C VAL A 235 18.62 -14.91 -7.25
N GLY A 236 19.47 -15.47 -8.09
CA GLY A 236 20.57 -16.35 -7.73
C GLY A 236 21.88 -15.57 -7.77
N GLY A 237 22.35 -15.12 -6.62
CA GLY A 237 23.69 -14.54 -6.44
C GLY A 237 23.74 -13.00 -6.39
N PRO A 238 24.81 -12.41 -5.82
CA PRO A 238 24.84 -10.99 -5.50
C PRO A 238 25.01 -10.17 -6.78
N ALA A 239 23.96 -9.45 -7.18
CA ALA A 239 24.02 -8.48 -8.26
C ALA A 239 24.80 -7.23 -7.81
N ARG A 240 25.74 -6.77 -8.64
CA ARG A 240 26.40 -5.46 -8.50
C ARG A 240 25.44 -4.40 -9.04
N VAL A 241 25.22 -3.35 -8.25
CA VAL A 241 24.45 -2.15 -8.64
C VAL A 241 25.33 -1.29 -9.56
N PRO A 242 24.83 -0.73 -10.67
CA PRO A 242 25.50 0.34 -11.38
C PRO A 242 25.54 1.59 -10.48
N GLU A 243 26.74 2.03 -10.13
CA GLU A 243 26.96 3.34 -9.51
C GLU A 243 26.63 4.42 -10.54
N ASP A 244 25.44 4.99 -10.51
CA ASP A 244 25.23 6.39 -10.84
C ASP A 244 23.85 6.86 -10.36
N ILE A 245 23.84 8.09 -9.86
CA ILE A 245 22.74 8.80 -9.17
C ILE A 245 22.65 8.47 -7.67
N CYS A 246 23.14 9.43 -6.89
CA CYS A 246 23.07 9.59 -5.44
C CYS A 246 24.31 9.15 -4.64
N HIS A 247 25.37 9.97 -4.72
CA HIS A 247 26.45 9.98 -3.72
C HIS A 247 26.56 11.35 -3.04
N LYS A 248 26.44 11.34 -1.71
CA LYS A 248 27.44 11.85 -0.75
C LYS A 248 26.99 11.57 0.70
N SER A 249 27.56 10.55 1.31
CA SER A 249 27.91 10.51 2.74
C SER A 249 28.76 9.27 3.03
N THR A 250 29.93 9.48 3.62
CA THR A 250 31.03 8.51 3.74
C THR A 250 31.08 7.94 5.16
N ILE A 251 31.06 6.61 5.31
CA ILE A 251 31.46 5.90 6.54
C ILE A 251 32.25 4.63 6.15
N PRO A 252 33.36 4.26 6.83
CA PRO A 252 34.28 3.23 6.34
C PRO A 252 33.79 1.78 6.54
N LYS A 253 34.01 0.92 5.54
CA LYS A 253 33.77 -0.53 5.58
C LYS A 253 34.91 -1.27 6.29
N VAL A 254 34.58 -2.11 7.26
CA VAL A 254 35.46 -3.16 7.80
C VAL A 254 35.37 -4.41 6.91
N ILE A 255 36.52 -4.93 6.48
CA ILE A 255 36.64 -6.09 5.58
C ILE A 255 36.72 -7.38 6.42
N LEU A 256 35.85 -8.35 6.13
CA LEU A 256 35.96 -9.75 6.59
C LEU A 256 35.93 -10.68 5.37
N SER A 257 37.01 -11.45 5.20
CA SER A 257 37.21 -12.40 4.10
C SER A 257 36.39 -13.69 4.31
N LYS A 258 35.72 -14.17 3.26
CA LYS A 258 35.07 -15.50 3.21
C LYS A 258 36.00 -16.54 2.58
N THR A 259 36.19 -17.67 3.25
CA THR A 259 36.68 -18.93 2.67
C THR A 259 35.52 -19.77 2.15
N LYS A 260 35.71 -20.41 0.98
CA LYS A 260 34.73 -21.30 0.31
C LYS A 260 34.83 -22.73 0.84
N SER A 261 33.70 -23.41 1.04
CA SER A 261 33.60 -24.87 0.98
C SER A 261 32.33 -25.27 0.23
N GLY A 262 32.46 -26.15 -0.76
CA GLY A 262 31.38 -26.60 -1.65
C GLY A 262 30.37 -27.52 -0.97
N PHE A 263 29.14 -27.52 -1.48
CA PHE A 263 28.04 -28.35 -0.99
C PHE A 263 27.35 -29.02 -2.19
N ASP A 264 27.21 -30.35 -2.13
CA ASP A 264 26.74 -31.22 -3.20
C ASP A 264 25.19 -31.29 -3.24
N SER A 265 24.62 -31.16 -4.44
CA SER A 265 23.19 -30.92 -4.69
C SER A 265 22.32 -32.18 -4.55
N SER A 266 22.93 -33.36 -4.47
CA SER A 266 22.23 -34.65 -4.42
C SER A 266 21.58 -34.93 -3.06
N SER A 267 22.13 -34.38 -1.97
CA SER A 267 21.62 -34.60 -0.61
C SER A 267 20.37 -33.77 -0.29
N VAL A 268 20.19 -32.62 -0.95
CA VAL A 268 19.08 -31.69 -0.69
C VAL A 268 17.75 -32.23 -1.23
N ILE A 269 17.81 -32.91 -2.38
CA ILE A 269 16.61 -33.50 -3.02
C ILE A 269 16.08 -34.65 -2.16
N LEU A 270 16.95 -35.48 -1.60
CA LEU A 270 16.54 -36.59 -0.75
C LEU A 270 15.88 -36.10 0.55
N VAL A 271 16.41 -35.05 1.17
CA VAL A 271 15.83 -34.44 2.39
C VAL A 271 14.48 -33.78 2.08
N ALA A 272 14.34 -33.09 0.94
CA ALA A 272 13.07 -32.48 0.55
C ALA A 272 11.98 -33.52 0.26
N VAL A 273 12.31 -34.65 -0.36
CA VAL A 273 11.36 -35.75 -0.63
C VAL A 273 10.92 -36.42 0.67
N VAL A 274 11.83 -36.64 1.62
CA VAL A 274 11.49 -37.21 2.94
C VAL A 274 10.57 -36.27 3.73
N LEU A 275 10.83 -34.95 3.70
CA LEU A 275 9.98 -33.97 4.38
C LEU A 275 8.58 -33.87 3.76
N LEU A 276 8.46 -33.95 2.43
CA LEU A 276 7.17 -33.93 1.74
C LEU A 276 6.34 -35.19 2.02
N LEU A 277 6.99 -36.36 2.08
CA LEU A 277 6.33 -37.61 2.45
C LEU A 277 5.87 -37.60 3.91
N ALA A 278 6.68 -37.07 4.83
CA ALA A 278 6.30 -36.90 6.23
C ALA A 278 5.10 -35.94 6.39
N ALA A 279 5.11 -34.81 5.68
CA ALA A 279 4.00 -33.86 5.68
C ALA A 279 2.70 -34.46 5.11
N TRP A 280 2.80 -35.26 4.04
CA TRP A 280 1.64 -35.95 3.46
C TRP A 280 1.05 -37.00 4.40
N VAL A 281 1.89 -37.77 5.10
CA VAL A 281 1.43 -38.75 6.11
C VAL A 281 0.73 -38.06 7.27
N ILE A 282 1.26 -36.93 7.76
CA ILE A 282 0.64 -36.15 8.85
C ILE A 282 -0.73 -35.63 8.42
N ILE A 283 -0.86 -35.07 7.22
CA ILE A 283 -2.14 -34.56 6.71
C ILE A 283 -3.16 -35.69 6.56
N LYS A 284 -2.74 -36.87 6.09
CA LYS A 284 -3.65 -37.99 5.83
C LYS A 284 -4.11 -38.71 7.10
N PHE A 285 -3.31 -38.72 8.16
CA PHE A 285 -3.63 -39.43 9.41
C PHE A 285 -4.18 -38.53 10.52
N PHE A 286 -3.92 -37.22 10.50
CA PHE A 286 -4.37 -36.27 11.54
C PHE A 286 -5.35 -35.20 11.04
N GLY A 287 -5.73 -35.23 9.75
CA GLY A 287 -6.63 -34.26 9.13
C GLY A 287 -8.13 -34.53 9.23
N SER A 288 -8.59 -35.42 10.12
CA SER A 288 -10.01 -35.61 10.43
C SER A 288 -10.24 -35.64 11.94
N VAL A 289 -10.21 -34.45 12.55
CA VAL A 289 -11.06 -34.04 13.69
C VAL A 289 -11.37 -32.56 13.51
#